data_AF-A0AAQ3KJG5-F1
#
_entry.id   AF-A0AAQ3KJG5-F1
#
_cell.length_a   1.000
_cell.length_b   1.000
_cell.length_c   1.000
_cell.angle_alpha   90.00
_cell.angle_beta   90.00
_cell.angle_gamma   90.00
#
_symmetry.space_group_name_H-M   'P 1'
#
loop_
_entity.id
_entity.type
_entity.pdbx_description
1 polymer ?
#
loop_
_entity_poly.entity_id
_entity_poly.type
_entity_poly.pdbx_seq_one_letter_code
_entity_poly.pdbx_strand_id
1 'polypeptide(L)' 'MSPIPFPNMDETYCPKERSKCRVKLHTFSNYFKVELFNQVIDSQLQELNDRFDNVNTSLIECLSYLDPREKFASFNR' A
#
# COMPACT_ATOMS: atom_id res chain seq x y z
N MET A 1 -17.40 -21.02 -8.03
CA MET A 1 -16.95 -19.69 -7.59
C MET A 1 -18.03 -18.71 -8.03
N SER A 2 -18.77 -18.12 -7.09
CA SER A 2 -19.83 -17.17 -7.44
C SER A 2 -19.21 -15.81 -7.83
N PRO A 3 -19.77 -15.08 -8.80
CA PRO A 3 -19.26 -13.77 -9.18
C PRO A 3 -19.37 -12.81 -8.00
N ILE A 4 -18.31 -12.03 -7.74
CA ILE A 4 -18.38 -10.90 -6.81
C ILE A 4 -19.00 -9.75 -7.60
N PRO A 5 -20.21 -9.27 -7.23
CA PRO A 5 -20.85 -8.17 -7.94
C PRO A 5 -20.03 -6.89 -7.77
N PHE A 6 -19.94 -6.11 -8.85
CA PHE A 6 -19.29 -4.81 -8.79
C PHE A 6 -20.10 -3.88 -7.87
N PRO A 7 -19.46 -3.22 -6.88
CA PRO A 7 -20.18 -2.28 -6.02
C PRO A 7 -20.64 -1.07 -6.83
N ASN A 8 -21.85 -0.58 -6.55
CA ASN A 8 -22.33 0.68 -7.08
C ASN A 8 -21.58 1.83 -6.40
N MET A 9 -20.75 2.55 -7.17
CA MET A 9 -19.85 3.58 -6.63
C MET A 9 -20.58 4.86 -6.21
N ASP A 10 -21.80 5.07 -6.71
CA ASP A 10 -22.69 6.19 -6.38
C ASP A 10 -23.62 5.86 -5.19
N GLU A 11 -23.66 4.60 -4.78
CA GLU A 11 -24.41 4.21 -3.59
C GLU A 11 -23.71 4.73 -2.33
N THR A 12 -24.50 4.89 -1.29
CA THR A 12 -23.99 5.35 0.01
C THR A 12 -23.41 4.16 0.76
N TYR A 13 -22.16 4.27 1.19
CA TYR A 13 -21.57 3.27 2.07
C TYR A 13 -21.84 3.61 3.54
N CYS A 14 -22.42 2.67 4.29
CA CYS A 14 -22.58 2.79 5.75
C CYS A 14 -21.87 1.60 6.42
N PRO A 15 -20.72 1.80 7.10
CA PRO A 15 -19.99 0.72 7.78
C PRO A 15 -20.85 0.12 8.89
N LYS A 16 -20.95 -1.22 8.95
CA LYS A 16 -21.84 -1.96 9.87
C LYS A 16 -21.62 -1.65 11.37
N GLU A 17 -20.47 -1.11 11.75
CA GLU A 17 -20.13 -0.82 13.15
C GLU A 17 -20.49 0.61 13.61
N ARG A 18 -20.90 1.52 12.71
CA ARG A 18 -21.23 2.91 13.08
C ARG A 18 -22.73 3.15 12.90
N SER A 19 -23.50 2.88 13.95
CA SER A 19 -24.96 3.07 14.05
C SER A 19 -25.46 4.54 13.97
N LYS A 20 -24.64 5.47 13.47
CA LYS A 20 -24.99 6.87 13.27
C LYS A 20 -24.72 7.27 11.82
N CYS A 21 -25.56 6.79 10.91
CA CYS A 21 -25.59 7.17 9.49
C CYS A 21 -26.04 8.65 9.28
N ARG A 22 -25.66 9.56 10.19
CA ARG A 22 -25.91 11.01 10.14
C ARG A 22 -24.63 11.84 10.01
N VAL A 23 -23.43 11.26 10.15
CA VAL A 23 -22.20 12.06 10.27
C VAL A 23 -21.40 12.17 8.97
N LYS A 24 -21.61 11.31 7.96
CA LYS A 24 -21.19 11.52 6.57
C LYS A 24 -21.72 10.38 5.70
N LEU A 25 -22.64 10.68 4.79
CA LEU A 25 -22.84 9.83 3.62
C LEU A 25 -21.57 9.94 2.77
N HIS A 26 -20.63 9.02 2.94
CA HIS A 26 -19.56 8.85 1.96
C HIS A 26 -20.09 7.94 0.85
N THR A 27 -20.01 8.40 -0.40
CA THR A 27 -20.21 7.52 -1.55
C THR A 27 -19.22 6.38 -1.47
N PHE A 28 -19.61 5.19 -1.93
CA PHE A 28 -18.71 4.04 -2.04
C PHE A 28 -17.40 4.41 -2.73
N SER A 29 -17.44 5.29 -3.73
CA SER A 29 -16.25 5.82 -4.38
C SER A 29 -15.26 6.48 -3.41
N ASN A 30 -15.72 7.35 -2.50
CA ASN A 30 -14.83 8.06 -1.58
C ASN A 30 -14.22 7.12 -0.54
N TYR A 31 -15.03 6.20 0.00
CA TYR A 31 -14.55 5.19 0.93
C TYR A 31 -13.50 4.27 0.28
N PHE A 32 -13.82 3.68 -0.89
CA PHE A 32 -12.91 2.75 -1.55
C PHE A 32 -11.65 3.42 -2.09
N LYS A 33 -11.75 4.61 -2.69
CA LYS A 33 -10.58 5.25 -3.32
C LYS A 33 -9.68 5.98 -2.33
N VAL A 34 -10.24 6.56 -1.27
CA VAL A 34 -9.47 7.40 -0.35
C VAL A 34 -9.20 6.64 0.93
N GLU A 35 -10.23 6.19 1.64
CA GLU A 35 -10.04 5.58 2.96
C GLU A 35 -9.37 4.21 2.87
N LEU A 36 -9.91 3.29 2.06
CA LEU A 36 -9.35 1.95 1.93
C LEU A 36 -7.96 1.96 1.30
N PHE A 37 -7.77 2.76 0.25
CA PHE A 37 -6.48 2.84 -0.43
C PHE A 37 -5.38 3.40 0.49
N ASN A 38 -5.67 4.49 1.22
CA ASN A 38 -4.72 5.04 2.18
C ASN A 38 -4.44 4.05 3.32
N GLN A 39 -5.46 3.35 3.83
CA GLN A 39 -5.26 2.33 4.86
C GLN A 39 -4.33 1.19 4.39
N VAL A 40 -4.47 0.75 3.14
CA VAL A 40 -3.58 -0.27 2.56
C VAL A 40 -2.15 0.28 2.43
N ILE A 41 -1.98 1.52 1.96
CA ILE A 41 -0.66 2.17 1.86
C ILE A 41 -0.02 2.28 3.23
N ASP A 42 -0.74 2.79 4.23
CA ASP A 42 -0.23 2.96 5.59
C ASP A 42 0.20 1.63 6.18
N SER A 43 -0.59 0.56 5.99
CA SER A 43 -0.24 -0.79 6.44
C SER A 43 1.01 -1.31 5.75
N GLN A 44 1.16 -1.12 4.43
CA GLN A 44 2.33 -1.55 3.69
C GLN A 44 3.59 -0.77 4.12
N LEU A 45 3.47 0.54 4.31
CA LEU A 45 4.56 1.38 4.79
C LEU A 45 5.00 0.97 6.19
N GLN A 46 4.06 0.71 7.10
CA GLN A 46 4.40 0.22 8.43
C GLN A 46 5.14 -1.12 8.36
N GLU A 47 4.65 -2.08 7.58
CA GLU A 47 5.28 -3.39 7.44
C GLU A 47 6.67 -3.31 6.79
N LEU A 48 6.88 -2.34 5.89
CA LEU A 48 8.20 -2.05 5.33
C LEU A 48 9.14 -1.44 6.37
N ASN A 49 8.67 -0.44 7.12
CA ASN A 49 9.47 0.22 8.16
C ASN A 49 9.85 -0.76 9.29
N ASP A 50 8.96 -1.68 9.65
CA ASP A 50 9.21 -2.69 10.67
C ASP A 50 10.24 -3.75 10.21
N ARG A 51 10.29 -4.04 8.90
CA ARG A 51 11.23 -5.02 8.33
C ARG A 51 12.58 -4.41 7.93
N PHE A 52 12.59 -3.17 7.47
CA PHE A 52 13.77 -2.49 6.95
C PHE A 52 14.14 -1.32 7.86
N ASP A 53 14.77 -1.64 8.99
CA ASP A 53 15.43 -0.62 9.79
C ASP A 53 16.67 -0.07 9.07
N ASN A 54 17.31 0.95 9.67
CA ASN A 54 18.50 1.59 9.09
C ASN A 54 19.62 0.58 8.81
N VAL A 55 19.74 -0.47 9.62
CA VAL A 55 20.79 -1.48 9.48
C VAL A 55 20.49 -2.38 8.30
N ASN A 56 19.26 -2.90 8.20
CA ASN A 56 18.83 -3.78 7.12
C ASN A 56 18.86 -3.06 5.77
N THR A 57 18.48 -1.79 5.73
CA THR A 57 18.55 -0.96 4.52
C THR A 57 20.01 -0.76 4.07
N SER A 58 20.90 -0.44 5.00
CA SER A 58 22.34 -0.30 4.71
C SER A 58 22.99 -1.62 4.26
N LEU A 59 22.53 -2.75 4.79
CA LEU A 59 22.99 -4.07 4.35
C LEU A 59 22.55 -4.38 2.92
N ILE A 60 21.32 -4.08 2.54
CA ILE A 60 20.84 -4.25 1.16
C ILE A 60 21.61 -3.35 0.20
N GLU A 61 21.89 -2.11 0.61
CA GLU A 61 22.77 -1.21 -0.14
C GLU A 61 24.19 -1.80 -0.27
N CYS A 62 24.75 -2.34 0.81
CA CYS A 62 26.05 -3.03 0.77
C CYS A 62 26.05 -4.24 -0.19
N LEU A 63 24.97 -5.04 -0.19
CA LEU A 63 24.79 -6.16 -1.12
C LEU A 63 24.68 -5.70 -2.58
N SER A 64 24.15 -4.51 -2.85
CA SER A 64 24.11 -3.94 -4.21
C SER A 64 25.52 -3.73 -4.78
N TYR A 65 26.51 -3.37 -3.96
CA TYR A 65 27.92 -3.28 -4.39
C TYR A 65 28.56 -4.64 -4.68
N LEU A 66 27.94 -5.74 -4.24
CA LEU A 66 28.35 -7.09 -4.61
C LEU A 66 27.75 -7.54 -5.95
N ASP A 67 26.81 -6.78 -6.53
CA ASP A 67 26.26 -7.05 -7.84
C ASP A 67 27.39 -7.02 -8.89
N PRO A 68 27.66 -8.14 -9.59
CA PRO A 68 28.66 -8.18 -10.64
C PRO A 68 28.43 -7.12 -11.72
N ARG A 69 27.16 -6.75 -11.99
CA ARG A 69 26.80 -5.76 -13.01
C ARG A 69 27.37 -4.38 -12.70
N GLU A 70 27.35 -3.98 -11.42
CA GLU A 70 27.92 -2.72 -10.94
C GLU A 70 29.46 -2.76 -10.92
N LYS A 71 30.06 -3.92 -10.65
CA LYS A 71 31.52 -4.12 -10.66
C LYS A 71 32.14 -4.06 -12.06
N PHE A 72 31.39 -4.41 -13.11
CA PHE A 72 31.85 -4.38 -14.50
C PHE A 72 31.47 -3.10 -15.26
N ALA A 73 30.68 -2.21 -14.67
CA ALA A 73 30.30 -0.94 -15.29
C ALA A 73 31.52 -0.07 -15.67
N SER A 74 32.61 -0.16 -14.90
CA SER A 74 33.87 0.55 -15.15
C SER A 74 34.74 -0.07 -16.26
N PHE A 75 34.46 -1.31 -16.68
CA PHE A 75 35.25 -2.05 -17.68
C PHE A 75 34.64 -2.03 -19.09
N ASN A 76 33.41 -1.56 -19.27
CA ASN A 76 32.74 -1.42 -20.58
C ASN A 76 33.07 -0.07 -21.28
N ARG A 77 34.31 0.39 -21.14
CA ARG A 77 34.79 1.65 -21.74
C ARG A 77 35.56 1.43 -23.02
#